data_AF-A0A3P6GSB6-F1
#
_entry.id   AF-A0A3P6GSB6-F1
#
_cell.length_a   1.000
_cell.length_b   1.000
_cell.length_c   1.000
_cell.angle_alpha   90.00
_cell.angle_beta   90.00
_cell.angle_gamma   90.00
#
_symmetry.space_group_name_H-M   'P 1'
#
loop_
_entity.id
_entity.type
_entity.pdbx_description
1 polymer ?
#
loop_
_entity_poly.entity_id
_entity_poly.type
_entity_poly.pdbx_seq_one_letter_code
_entity_poly.pdbx_strand_id
1 'polypeptide(L)'
;CLVSCVSSQQQETEFRHHGFFRSQYTQVRILPSGFLELTNSSRRQLGQAFHGFPIPFNNPNNSSNSLSFSTSFVFSINAPGHGLTFMISPSMDFTRAMPSQFLGLFNTSNNGNSTNRILAVEFDTVKSNEFLDLDGNHVGIDVNGLVSVESAPAAFLSNRQNKNISLKLSSEDPIRDWIEYSGEDMLLNVTLAPLDIANPKFPLLSRKMNLSNI
;
A
#
# COMPACT_ATOMS: atom_id res chain seq x y z
N CYS A 1 12.18 5.14 -3.79
CA CYS A 1 12.53 5.55 -2.42
C CYS A 1 11.33 5.22 -1.55
N LEU A 2 11.49 4.41 -0.51
CA LEU A 2 10.47 4.15 0.50
C LEU A 2 10.86 4.98 1.74
N VAL A 3 10.05 5.96 2.11
CA VAL A 3 10.18 6.76 3.34
C VAL A 3 8.98 6.40 4.19
N SER A 4 9.18 5.74 5.31
CA SER A 4 8.09 5.44 6.24
C SER A 4 8.46 5.98 7.61
N CYS A 5 7.59 6.82 8.16
CA CYS A 5 7.69 7.32 9.52
C CYS A 5 6.43 6.88 10.27
N VAL A 6 6.63 6.05 11.29
CA VAL A 6 5.59 5.72 12.26
C VAL A 6 5.86 6.54 13.50
N SER A 7 4.93 7.43 13.85
CA SER A 7 5.04 8.26 15.05
C SER A 7 3.99 7.81 16.06
N SER A 8 4.43 7.09 17.09
CA SER A 8 3.65 6.96 18.31
C SER A 8 4.13 8.02 19.31
N GLN A 9 3.25 8.56 20.15
CA GLN A 9 3.53 9.68 21.07
C GLN A 9 4.71 9.49 22.04
N GLN A 10 5.39 8.33 22.05
CA GLN A 10 6.61 8.09 22.84
C GLN A 10 7.72 7.32 22.10
N GLN A 11 7.52 6.93 20.84
CA GLN A 11 8.53 6.25 20.03
C GLN A 11 8.32 6.60 18.55
N GLU A 12 9.21 7.41 18.02
CA GLU A 12 9.31 7.72 16.60
C GLU A 12 10.14 6.61 15.94
N THR A 13 9.51 5.80 15.10
CA THR A 13 10.20 4.85 14.25
C THR A 13 10.24 5.45 12.85
N GLU A 14 11.32 6.15 12.54
CA GLU A 14 11.58 6.67 11.20
C GLU A 14 12.55 5.74 10.46
N PHE A 15 12.21 5.37 9.23
CA PHE A 15 13.16 4.74 8.33
C PHE A 15 13.03 5.26 6.91
N ARG A 16 14.18 5.40 6.26
CA ARG A 16 14.30 5.97 4.92
C ARG A 16 15.22 5.14 4.05
N HIS A 17 14.69 4.65 2.94
CA HIS A 17 15.44 3.89 1.94
C HIS A 17 15.63 4.70 0.66
N HIS A 18 16.84 5.24 0.47
CA HIS A 18 17.33 5.80 -0.78
C HIS A 18 17.91 4.69 -1.68
N GLY A 19 17.07 3.70 -1.97
CA GLY A 19 17.47 2.45 -2.62
C GLY A 19 17.71 1.31 -1.63
N PHE A 20 17.82 0.10 -2.16
CA PHE A 20 17.74 -1.16 -1.40
C PHE A 20 19.04 -1.97 -1.39
N PHE A 21 20.17 -1.40 -1.82
CA PHE A 21 21.47 -2.09 -1.94
C PHE A 21 21.98 -2.78 -0.66
N ARG A 22 21.45 -2.44 0.52
CA ARG A 22 21.85 -3.00 1.83
C ARG A 22 20.71 -3.68 2.59
N SER A 23 19.52 -3.83 2.00
CA SER A 23 18.39 -4.47 2.67
C SER A 23 18.40 -5.98 2.47
N GLN A 24 18.15 -6.73 3.54
CA GLN A 24 18.09 -8.19 3.54
C GLN A 24 16.67 -8.68 3.19
N TYR A 25 16.18 -8.37 1.99
CA TYR A 25 14.95 -8.99 1.50
C TYR A 25 15.31 -10.31 0.82
N THR A 26 14.86 -11.43 1.39
CA THR A 26 15.24 -12.77 0.92
C THR A 26 14.38 -13.30 -0.22
N GLN A 27 13.24 -12.67 -0.52
CA GLN A 27 12.24 -13.17 -1.48
C GLN A 27 12.03 -12.26 -2.70
N VAL A 28 12.77 -11.15 -2.82
CA VAL A 28 12.62 -10.19 -3.92
C VAL A 28 13.99 -9.74 -4.43
N ARG A 29 14.04 -9.28 -5.67
CA ARG A 29 15.30 -8.93 -6.33
C ARG A 29 15.61 -7.45 -6.13
N ILE A 30 16.87 -7.14 -5.85
CA ILE A 30 17.37 -5.76 -5.88
C ILE A 30 18.11 -5.58 -7.21
N LEU A 31 17.66 -4.64 -8.02
CA LEU A 31 18.28 -4.33 -9.31
C LEU A 31 19.62 -3.60 -9.11
N PRO A 32 20.53 -3.62 -10.10
CA PRO A 32 21.77 -2.83 -10.06
C PRO A 32 21.53 -1.32 -9.89
N SER A 33 20.34 -0.83 -10.26
CA SER A 33 19.90 0.55 -10.02
C SER A 33 19.52 0.85 -8.57
N GLY A 34 19.41 -0.18 -7.71
CA GLY A 34 19.01 -0.06 -6.32
C GLY A 34 17.50 -0.12 -6.10
N PHE A 35 16.73 -0.38 -7.15
CA PHE A 35 15.28 -0.57 -7.06
C PHE A 35 14.93 -1.99 -6.60
N LEU A 36 13.82 -2.08 -5.86
CA LEU A 36 13.25 -3.34 -5.43
C LEU A 36 12.31 -3.84 -6.52
N GLU A 37 12.65 -4.98 -7.12
CA GLU A 37 11.81 -5.69 -8.09
C GLU A 37 11.04 -6.77 -7.33
N LEU A 38 9.75 -6.50 -7.04
CA LEU A 38 8.87 -7.45 -6.36
C LEU A 38 8.52 -8.63 -7.27
N THR A 39 8.22 -8.36 -8.55
CA THR A 39 7.90 -9.36 -9.56
C THR A 39 8.59 -9.03 -10.87
N ASN A 40 8.78 -10.03 -11.72
CA ASN A 40 9.32 -9.87 -13.08
C ASN A 40 8.27 -10.25 -14.13
N SER A 41 8.66 -10.25 -15.42
CA SER A 41 7.76 -10.55 -16.54
C SER A 41 7.28 -12.01 -16.65
N SER A 42 7.65 -12.88 -15.72
CA SER A 42 7.18 -14.27 -15.69
C SER A 42 5.71 -14.33 -15.27
N ARG A 43 5.01 -15.36 -15.76
CA ARG A 43 3.58 -15.51 -15.49
C ARG A 43 3.31 -15.90 -14.03
N ARG A 44 2.26 -15.32 -13.45
CA ARG A 44 1.70 -15.68 -12.14
C ARG A 44 2.73 -15.64 -11.01
N GLN A 45 3.53 -14.58 -10.97
CA GLN A 45 4.41 -14.32 -9.84
C GLN A 45 3.69 -13.53 -8.75
N LEU A 46 4.18 -13.71 -7.53
CA LEU A 46 3.97 -12.80 -6.42
C LEU A 46 5.34 -12.56 -5.78
N GLY A 47 5.53 -11.39 -5.19
CA GLY A 47 6.71 -11.08 -4.40
C GLY A 47 6.35 -10.09 -3.31
N GLN A 48 7.03 -10.22 -2.19
CA GLN A 48 6.72 -9.49 -0.97
C GLN A 48 7.99 -9.04 -0.29
N ALA A 49 7.92 -7.86 0.32
CA ALA A 49 9.03 -7.29 1.06
C ALA A 49 8.51 -6.72 2.37
N PHE A 50 9.05 -7.21 3.48
CA PHE A 50 8.66 -6.80 4.83
C PHE A 50 9.77 -6.00 5.48
N HIS A 51 9.39 -4.97 6.25
CA HIS A 51 10.33 -4.35 7.16
C HIS A 51 10.87 -5.40 8.13
N GLY A 52 12.18 -5.41 8.38
CA GLY A 52 12.87 -6.53 9.03
C GLY A 52 12.51 -6.76 10.51
N PHE A 53 11.81 -5.82 11.14
CA PHE A 53 11.35 -5.93 12.51
C PHE A 53 9.88 -5.51 12.63
N PRO A 54 9.08 -6.12 13.53
CA PRO A 54 7.71 -5.68 13.78
C PRO A 54 7.66 -4.23 14.30
N ILE A 55 6.67 -3.47 13.86
CA ILE A 55 6.37 -2.13 14.39
C ILE A 55 5.24 -2.27 15.41
N PRO A 56 5.40 -1.84 16.67
CA PRO A 56 4.34 -1.92 17.67
C PRO A 56 3.16 -0.99 17.35
N PHE A 57 1.95 -1.55 17.16
CA PHE A 57 0.73 -0.77 16.90
C PHE A 57 -0.06 -0.43 18.18
N ASN A 58 0.10 -1.23 19.23
CA ASN A 58 -0.56 -1.01 20.53
C ASN A 58 0.48 -0.71 21.61
N ASN A 59 0.22 0.32 22.41
CA ASN A 59 0.94 0.54 23.67
C ASN A 59 0.08 0.02 24.83
N PRO A 60 0.47 -1.09 25.51
CA PRO A 60 -0.30 -1.62 26.63
C PRO A 60 -0.43 -0.66 27.82
N ASN A 61 0.37 0.41 27.86
CA ASN A 61 0.37 1.41 28.93
C ASN A 61 -0.48 2.66 28.63
N ASN A 62 -1.08 2.77 27.43
CA ASN A 62 -1.92 3.91 27.06
C ASN A 62 -3.29 3.43 26.58
N SER A 63 -4.35 3.81 27.30
CA SER A 63 -5.74 3.48 26.96
C SER A 63 -6.27 4.25 25.75
N SER A 64 -5.55 5.28 25.28
CA SER A 64 -5.80 5.97 24.01
C SER A 64 -4.93 5.37 22.91
N ASN A 65 -5.56 4.59 22.02
CA ASN A 65 -4.94 4.10 20.77
C ASN A 65 -4.75 5.27 19.78
N SER A 66 -3.80 6.16 20.05
CA SER A 66 -3.49 7.33 19.21
C SER A 66 -2.38 7.07 18.18
N LEU A 67 -2.22 5.80 17.74
CA LEU A 67 -1.20 5.46 16.73
C LEU A 67 -1.41 6.30 15.48
N SER A 68 -0.38 7.01 15.07
CA SER A 68 -0.37 7.73 13.79
C SER A 68 0.83 7.28 12.97
N PHE A 69 0.67 7.20 11.67
CA PHE A 69 1.78 6.88 10.78
C PHE A 69 1.65 7.63 9.47
N SER A 70 2.78 7.82 8.82
CA SER A 70 2.84 8.31 7.46
C SER A 70 3.91 7.54 6.69
N THR A 71 3.59 7.12 5.48
CA THR A 71 4.56 6.51 4.57
C THR A 71 4.42 7.13 3.21
N SER A 72 5.53 7.22 2.49
CA SER A 72 5.57 7.64 1.11
C SER A 72 6.56 6.79 0.35
N PHE A 73 6.15 6.33 -0.83
CA PHE A 73 7.03 5.58 -1.68
C PHE A 73 6.81 5.86 -3.15
N VAL A 74 7.84 5.54 -3.93
CA VAL A 74 7.80 5.63 -5.39
C VAL A 74 7.78 4.23 -5.96
N PHE A 75 6.81 3.97 -6.83
CA PHE A 75 6.66 2.72 -7.54
C PHE A 75 6.43 2.95 -9.04
N SER A 76 6.57 1.88 -9.81
CA SER A 76 6.22 1.82 -11.23
C SER A 76 5.71 0.40 -11.50
N ILE A 77 4.63 0.29 -12.26
CA ILE A 77 4.03 -0.99 -12.64
C ILE A 77 4.12 -1.09 -14.16
N ASN A 78 4.76 -2.16 -14.64
CA ASN A 78 4.80 -2.48 -16.06
C ASN A 78 3.69 -3.48 -16.42
N ALA A 79 3.08 -3.32 -17.59
CA ALA A 79 2.06 -4.21 -18.11
C ALA A 79 2.67 -5.40 -18.89
N PRO A 80 2.10 -6.61 -18.80
CA PRO A 80 0.96 -6.99 -17.97
C PRO A 80 1.37 -7.22 -16.50
N GLY A 81 0.60 -6.68 -15.56
CA GLY A 81 0.70 -6.89 -14.12
C GLY A 81 -0.70 -6.88 -13.51
N HIS A 82 -0.87 -7.34 -12.26
CA HIS A 82 -2.17 -7.25 -11.56
C HIS A 82 -2.21 -6.07 -10.61
N GLY A 83 -1.10 -5.75 -9.93
CA GLY A 83 -1.03 -4.56 -9.11
C GLY A 83 0.11 -4.59 -8.12
N LEU A 84 0.05 -3.66 -7.18
CA LEU A 84 0.94 -3.51 -6.04
C LEU A 84 0.10 -3.29 -4.78
N THR A 85 0.60 -3.72 -3.62
CA THR A 85 -0.02 -3.42 -2.34
C THR A 85 1.00 -2.88 -1.34
N PHE A 86 0.63 -1.83 -0.61
CA PHE A 86 1.19 -1.54 0.70
C PHE A 86 0.33 -2.26 1.73
N MET A 87 0.92 -2.94 2.71
CA MET A 87 0.14 -3.65 3.72
C MET A 87 0.71 -3.55 5.13
N ILE A 88 -0.20 -3.66 6.09
CA ILE A 88 0.05 -3.85 7.52
C ILE A 88 -0.59 -5.18 7.91
N SER A 89 0.18 -6.04 8.56
CA SER A 89 -0.24 -7.37 8.99
C SER A 89 0.49 -7.79 10.27
N PRO A 90 -0.13 -8.58 11.16
CA PRO A 90 0.52 -9.13 12.34
C PRO A 90 1.55 -10.24 12.02
N SER A 91 1.64 -10.69 10.76
CA SER A 91 2.51 -11.79 10.33
C SER A 91 3.26 -11.44 9.05
N MET A 92 4.42 -12.08 8.84
CA MET A 92 5.13 -12.09 7.57
C MET A 92 4.92 -13.41 6.79
N ASP A 93 4.12 -14.34 7.33
CA ASP A 93 3.80 -15.61 6.66
C ASP A 93 2.61 -15.44 5.72
N PHE A 94 2.95 -15.35 4.43
CA PHE A 94 2.01 -15.34 3.31
C PHE A 94 2.29 -16.49 2.34
N THR A 95 2.84 -17.61 2.84
CA THR A 95 3.15 -18.80 2.02
C THR A 95 1.94 -19.36 1.27
N ARG A 96 0.72 -19.09 1.75
CA ARG A 96 -0.55 -19.50 1.13
C ARG A 96 -1.20 -18.42 0.27
N ALA A 97 -0.59 -17.26 0.10
CA ALA A 97 -1.13 -16.22 -0.76
C ALA A 97 -1.04 -16.64 -2.23
N MET A 98 -2.02 -16.20 -3.02
CA MET A 98 -2.07 -16.49 -4.45
C MET A 98 -1.61 -15.27 -5.27
N PRO A 99 -1.00 -15.51 -6.46
CA PRO A 99 -0.67 -14.44 -7.38
C PRO A 99 -1.94 -13.92 -8.09
N SER A 100 -1.74 -13.09 -9.10
CA SER A 100 -2.81 -12.57 -9.95
C SER A 100 -3.78 -11.67 -9.18
N GLN A 101 -5.09 -11.88 -9.32
CA GLN A 101 -6.13 -11.04 -8.69
C GLN A 101 -6.10 -11.06 -7.16
N PHE A 102 -5.37 -11.98 -6.54
CA PHE A 102 -5.23 -12.06 -5.08
C PHE A 102 -4.13 -11.15 -4.51
N LEU A 103 -3.41 -10.43 -5.38
CA LEU A 103 -2.40 -9.42 -5.06
C LEU A 103 -1.29 -9.90 -4.09
N GLY A 104 -1.08 -11.21 -4.00
CA GLY A 104 -0.15 -11.79 -3.03
C GLY A 104 -0.56 -11.58 -1.57
N LEU A 105 -1.84 -11.30 -1.29
CA LEU A 105 -2.35 -11.08 0.07
C LEU A 105 -3.20 -12.26 0.57
N PHE A 106 -4.09 -12.75 -0.30
CA PHE A 106 -5.13 -13.71 0.07
C PHE A 106 -5.11 -14.94 -0.83
N ASN A 107 -6.01 -15.86 -0.54
CA ASN A 107 -6.37 -16.99 -1.39
C ASN A 107 -7.88 -17.21 -1.32
N THR A 108 -8.37 -18.19 -2.07
CA THR A 108 -9.80 -18.52 -2.15
C THR A 108 -10.45 -18.87 -0.82
N SER A 109 -9.68 -19.30 0.18
CA SER A 109 -10.19 -19.74 1.49
C SER A 109 -10.15 -18.68 2.59
N ASN A 110 -9.30 -17.65 2.46
CA ASN A 110 -9.16 -16.61 3.49
C ASN A 110 -9.56 -15.21 3.00
N ASN A 111 -9.89 -15.00 1.72
CA ASN A 111 -10.35 -13.70 1.23
C ASN A 111 -11.63 -13.27 1.99
N GLY A 112 -11.56 -12.14 2.70
CA GLY A 112 -12.65 -11.59 3.52
C GLY A 112 -12.73 -12.16 4.95
N ASN A 113 -11.79 -13.01 5.36
CA ASN A 113 -11.78 -13.57 6.71
C ASN A 113 -11.29 -12.53 7.74
N SER A 114 -12.14 -12.16 8.69
CA SER A 114 -11.83 -11.16 9.72
C SER A 114 -10.64 -11.52 10.62
N THR A 115 -10.24 -12.79 10.69
CA THR A 115 -9.05 -13.21 11.44
C THR A 115 -7.72 -12.90 10.73
N ASN A 116 -7.75 -12.49 9.45
CA ASN A 116 -6.55 -12.10 8.72
C ASN A 116 -5.84 -10.92 9.40
N ARG A 117 -6.62 -9.95 9.88
CA ARG A 117 -6.14 -8.69 10.46
C ARG A 117 -5.16 -7.97 9.54
N ILE A 118 -5.58 -7.78 8.29
CA ILE A 118 -4.78 -7.13 7.26
C ILE A 118 -5.47 -5.84 6.84
N LEU A 119 -4.68 -4.76 6.84
CA LEU A 119 -4.99 -3.53 6.11
C LEU A 119 -4.07 -3.48 4.90
N ALA A 120 -4.63 -3.24 3.71
CA ALA A 120 -3.83 -2.95 2.52
C ALA A 120 -4.34 -1.70 1.80
N VAL A 121 -3.41 -1.01 1.15
CA VAL A 121 -3.70 -0.03 0.10
C VAL A 121 -3.24 -0.66 -1.20
N GLU A 122 -4.18 -0.94 -2.10
CA GLU A 122 -3.93 -1.58 -3.38
C GLU A 122 -3.87 -0.57 -4.52
N PHE A 123 -3.04 -0.89 -5.51
CA PHE A 123 -2.91 -0.21 -6.79
C PHE A 123 -3.19 -1.24 -7.87
N ASP A 124 -4.47 -1.46 -8.19
CA ASP A 124 -4.94 -2.51 -9.08
C ASP A 124 -4.93 -2.04 -10.54
N THR A 125 -4.53 -2.95 -11.44
CA THR A 125 -4.38 -2.72 -12.88
C THR A 125 -5.17 -3.70 -13.73
N VAL A 126 -6.00 -4.56 -13.11
CA VAL A 126 -6.78 -5.61 -13.77
C VAL A 126 -8.17 -5.73 -13.15
N LYS A 127 -9.18 -5.44 -13.97
CA LYS A 127 -10.57 -5.54 -13.53
C LYS A 127 -10.97 -6.95 -13.11
N SER A 128 -11.19 -7.14 -11.81
CA SER A 128 -11.64 -8.41 -11.21
C SER A 128 -13.11 -8.31 -10.76
N ASN A 129 -14.05 -8.75 -11.61
CA ASN A 129 -15.49 -8.63 -11.35
C ASN A 129 -15.94 -9.35 -10.06
N GLU A 130 -15.28 -10.47 -9.72
CA GLU A 130 -15.56 -11.23 -8.48
C GLU A 130 -15.26 -10.43 -7.21
N PHE A 131 -14.46 -9.36 -7.29
CA PHE A 131 -14.08 -8.50 -6.17
C PHE A 131 -14.71 -7.10 -6.26
N LEU A 132 -15.72 -6.93 -7.13
CA LEU A 132 -16.44 -5.67 -7.33
C LEU A 132 -15.54 -4.51 -7.80
N ASP A 133 -14.49 -4.86 -8.54
CA ASP A 133 -13.55 -3.91 -9.14
C ASP A 133 -14.27 -2.92 -10.08
N LEU A 134 -13.92 -1.65 -9.93
CA LEU A 134 -14.54 -0.53 -10.63
C LEU A 134 -14.17 -0.53 -12.12
N ASP A 135 -12.87 -0.51 -12.43
CA ASP A 135 -12.38 -0.19 -13.77
C ASP A 135 -11.05 -0.87 -14.16
N GLY A 136 -10.40 -1.62 -13.28
CA GLY A 136 -9.08 -2.21 -13.52
C GLY A 136 -7.95 -1.19 -13.63
N ASN A 137 -8.12 -0.01 -13.03
CA ASN A 137 -7.09 1.01 -12.86
C ASN A 137 -7.47 1.90 -11.67
N HIS A 138 -7.53 1.31 -10.47
CA HIS A 138 -8.00 1.98 -9.27
C HIS A 138 -7.01 1.86 -8.10
N VAL A 139 -7.23 2.73 -7.13
CA VAL A 139 -6.63 2.63 -5.80
C VAL A 139 -7.72 2.21 -4.83
N GLY A 140 -7.41 1.24 -3.96
CA GLY A 140 -8.35 0.66 -3.01
C GLY A 140 -7.79 0.60 -1.59
N ILE A 141 -8.67 0.72 -0.60
CA ILE A 141 -8.38 0.39 0.81
C ILE A 141 -9.05 -0.94 1.11
N ASP A 142 -8.24 -1.93 1.44
CA ASP A 142 -8.66 -3.30 1.69
C ASP A 142 -8.55 -3.65 3.16
N VAL A 143 -9.60 -4.27 3.70
CA VAL A 143 -9.63 -4.76 5.08
C VAL A 143 -10.01 -6.22 5.07
N ASN A 144 -9.04 -7.08 5.37
CA ASN A 144 -9.18 -8.53 5.45
C ASN A 144 -9.58 -9.27 4.15
N GLY A 145 -9.79 -8.58 3.04
CA GLY A 145 -10.11 -9.14 1.74
C GLY A 145 -10.06 -8.10 0.62
N LEU A 146 -10.22 -8.58 -0.61
CA LEU A 146 -10.02 -7.84 -1.88
C LEU A 146 -11.23 -7.02 -2.32
N VAL A 147 -12.35 -7.10 -1.59
CA VAL A 147 -13.44 -6.16 -1.80
C VAL A 147 -13.09 -4.91 -1.01
N SER A 148 -12.57 -3.90 -1.70
CA SER A 148 -12.16 -2.65 -1.07
C SER A 148 -13.31 -2.02 -0.31
N VAL A 149 -13.00 -1.53 0.89
CA VAL A 149 -13.97 -0.81 1.70
C VAL A 149 -14.16 0.64 1.22
N GLU A 150 -13.17 1.18 0.52
CA GLU A 150 -13.15 2.48 -0.16
C GLU A 150 -12.25 2.37 -1.39
N SER A 151 -12.68 2.85 -2.55
CA SER A 151 -11.87 2.80 -3.78
C SER A 151 -12.26 3.88 -4.76
N ALA A 152 -11.32 4.27 -5.62
CA ALA A 152 -11.55 5.24 -6.68
C ALA A 152 -10.60 4.99 -7.87
N PRO A 153 -11.02 5.31 -9.10
CA PRO A 153 -10.14 5.32 -10.27
C PRO A 153 -8.85 6.10 -9.97
N ALA A 154 -7.71 5.58 -10.41
CA ALA A 154 -6.42 6.18 -10.15
C ALA A 154 -6.34 7.59 -10.75
N ALA A 155 -6.18 8.58 -9.88
CA ALA A 155 -6.16 9.99 -10.27
C ALA A 155 -5.54 10.84 -9.15
N PHE A 156 -5.21 12.09 -9.46
CA PHE A 156 -4.78 13.08 -8.47
C PHE A 156 -5.40 14.44 -8.73
N LEU A 157 -5.71 15.18 -7.67
CA LEU A 157 -6.14 16.56 -7.79
C LEU A 157 -4.94 17.49 -7.99
N SER A 158 -4.82 18.04 -9.20
CA SER A 158 -3.74 18.97 -9.50
C SER A 158 -3.95 20.30 -8.76
N ASN A 159 -3.06 20.60 -7.81
CA ASN A 159 -3.07 21.88 -7.09
C ASN A 159 -2.96 23.10 -8.04
N ARG A 160 -2.30 22.93 -9.20
CA ARG A 160 -2.13 24.01 -10.19
C ARG A 160 -3.36 24.23 -11.07
N GLN A 161 -4.03 23.14 -11.46
CA GLN A 161 -5.14 23.19 -12.40
C GLN A 161 -6.51 23.15 -11.72
N ASN A 162 -6.55 22.83 -10.42
CA ASN A 162 -7.76 22.56 -9.64
C ASN A 162 -8.70 21.56 -10.33
N LYS A 163 -8.12 20.49 -10.88
CA LYS A 163 -8.81 19.44 -11.63
C LYS A 163 -8.27 18.07 -11.25
N ASN A 164 -9.14 17.08 -11.31
CA ASN A 164 -8.74 15.69 -11.17
C ASN A 164 -8.08 15.23 -12.47
N ILE A 165 -6.86 14.71 -12.39
CA ILE A 165 -6.09 14.22 -13.52
C ILE A 165 -5.97 12.70 -13.36
N SER A 166 -6.50 11.96 -14.33
CA SER A 166 -6.41 10.50 -14.35
C SER A 166 -4.95 10.05 -14.49
N LEU A 167 -4.61 8.99 -13.76
CA LEU A 167 -3.33 8.31 -13.82
C LEU A 167 -3.55 6.90 -14.35
N LYS A 168 -2.64 6.45 -15.21
CA LYS A 168 -2.57 5.04 -15.61
C LYS A 168 -1.50 4.38 -14.76
N LEU A 169 -1.90 3.52 -13.83
CA LEU A 169 -0.98 2.84 -12.90
C LEU A 169 0.03 1.95 -13.64
N SER A 170 -0.41 1.30 -14.73
CA SER A 170 0.38 0.41 -15.57
C SER A 170 1.10 1.12 -16.73
N SER A 171 1.52 2.38 -16.56
CA SER A 171 2.23 3.14 -17.60
C SER A 171 3.75 2.99 -17.57
N GLU A 172 4.32 2.28 -16.59
CA GLU A 172 5.76 2.24 -16.27
C GLU A 172 6.33 3.59 -15.77
N ASP A 173 5.57 4.68 -15.83
CA ASP A 173 6.00 5.97 -15.26
C ASP A 173 6.06 5.91 -13.73
N PRO A 174 7.04 6.58 -13.11
CA PRO A 174 7.16 6.57 -11.66
C PRO A 174 6.04 7.40 -11.01
N ILE A 175 5.29 6.75 -10.14
CA ILE A 175 4.23 7.34 -9.32
C ILE A 175 4.73 7.39 -7.88
N ARG A 176 4.51 8.51 -7.20
CA ARG A 176 4.71 8.64 -5.76
C ARG A 176 3.36 8.54 -5.05
N ASP A 177 3.34 7.77 -3.98
CA ASP A 177 2.22 7.62 -3.08
C ASP A 177 2.55 8.17 -1.69
N TRP A 178 1.52 8.56 -0.96
CA TRP A 178 1.51 8.99 0.43
C TRP A 178 0.31 8.36 1.13
N ILE A 179 0.57 7.62 2.21
CA ILE A 179 -0.44 7.00 3.07
C ILE A 179 -0.26 7.57 4.46
N GLU A 180 -1.28 8.24 4.97
CA GLU A 180 -1.23 8.95 6.24
C GLU A 180 -2.42 8.53 7.10
N TYR A 181 -2.14 8.04 8.32
CA TYR A 181 -3.15 7.71 9.31
C TYR A 181 -3.02 8.61 10.53
N SER A 182 -4.08 9.36 10.84
CA SER A 182 -4.24 10.10 12.10
C SER A 182 -4.98 9.23 13.10
N GLY A 183 -4.30 8.83 14.18
CA GLY A 183 -4.92 8.07 15.27
C GLY A 183 -5.88 8.91 16.11
N GLU A 184 -5.69 10.23 16.15
CA GLU A 184 -6.59 11.17 16.82
C GLU A 184 -7.92 11.30 16.08
N ASP A 185 -7.86 11.43 14.76
CA ASP A 185 -9.05 11.57 13.91
C ASP A 185 -9.63 10.23 13.45
N MET A 186 -8.90 9.13 13.69
CA MET A 186 -9.14 7.80 13.11
C MET A 186 -9.32 7.87 11.60
N LEU A 187 -8.43 8.58 10.92
CA LEU A 187 -8.58 8.94 9.50
C LEU A 187 -7.37 8.43 8.70
N LEU A 188 -7.64 7.56 7.72
CA LEU A 188 -6.67 7.10 6.74
C LEU A 188 -6.84 7.88 5.43
N ASN A 189 -5.77 8.53 4.99
CA ASN A 189 -5.70 9.25 3.72
C ASN A 189 -4.70 8.56 2.79
N VAL A 190 -5.08 8.42 1.53
CA VAL A 190 -4.22 7.90 0.46
C VAL A 190 -4.16 8.94 -0.66
N THR A 191 -2.94 9.34 -1.02
CA THR A 191 -2.68 10.35 -2.05
C THR A 191 -1.62 9.83 -2.98
N LEU A 192 -1.80 9.97 -4.29
CA LEU A 192 -0.77 9.64 -5.27
C LEU A 192 -0.64 10.74 -6.31
N ALA A 193 0.53 10.85 -6.94
CA ALA A 193 0.80 11.75 -8.05
C ALA A 193 2.03 11.28 -8.86
N PRO A 194 2.24 11.75 -10.09
CA PRO A 194 3.50 11.54 -10.81
C PRO A 194 4.70 12.05 -9.99
N LEU A 195 5.87 11.42 -10.15
CA LEU A 195 7.05 11.67 -9.31
C LEU A 195 7.49 13.14 -9.21
N ASP A 196 7.31 13.90 -10.29
CA ASP A 196 7.68 15.32 -10.41
C ASP A 196 6.63 16.29 -9.86
N ILE A 197 5.47 15.77 -9.44
CA ILE A 197 4.40 16.53 -8.82
C ILE A 197 4.55 16.50 -7.29
N ALA A 198 4.48 17.68 -6.67
CA ALA A 198 4.45 17.80 -5.21
C ALA A 198 3.17 17.17 -4.64
N ASN A 199 3.22 16.74 -3.37
CA ASN A 199 2.08 16.11 -2.69
C ASN A 199 0.78 16.93 -2.91
N PRO A 200 -0.24 16.36 -3.57
CA PRO A 200 -1.54 16.99 -3.70
C PRO A 200 -2.12 17.42 -2.34
N LYS A 201 -2.84 18.54 -2.30
CA LYS A 201 -3.44 19.02 -1.04
C LYS A 201 -4.57 18.12 -0.56
N PHE A 202 -5.25 17.46 -1.50
CA PHE A 202 -6.42 16.64 -1.23
C PHE A 202 -6.09 15.19 -1.57
N PRO A 203 -6.37 14.25 -0.65
CA PRO A 203 -6.14 12.85 -0.91
C PRO A 203 -7.10 12.32 -1.96
N LEU A 204 -6.71 11.25 -2.66
CA LEU A 204 -7.62 10.51 -3.54
C LEU A 204 -8.68 9.77 -2.70
N LEU A 205 -8.24 9.08 -1.64
CA LEU A 205 -9.12 8.35 -0.72
C LEU A 205 -8.97 8.91 0.69
N SER A 206 -10.09 9.07 1.39
CA SER A 206 -10.12 9.46 2.80
C SER A 206 -11.18 8.65 3.51
N ARG A 207 -10.77 7.82 4.49
CA ARG A 207 -11.66 6.90 5.19
C ARG A 207 -11.50 7.00 6.70
N LYS A 208 -12.62 7.22 7.40
CA LYS A 208 -12.67 7.05 8.85
C LYS A 208 -12.62 5.57 9.20
N MET A 209 -11.60 5.15 9.94
CA MET A 209 -11.44 3.77 10.38
C MET A 209 -10.59 3.67 11.63
N ASN A 210 -10.97 2.73 12.50
CA ASN A 210 -10.18 2.41 13.69
C ASN A 210 -9.28 1.20 13.38
N LEU A 211 -7.96 1.40 13.51
CA LEU A 211 -6.96 0.36 13.26
C LEU A 211 -6.67 -0.56 14.45
N SER A 212 -7.35 -0.39 15.60
CA SER A 212 -7.09 -1.20 16.81
C SER A 212 -7.34 -2.70 16.64
N ASN A 213 -8.16 -3.07 15.65
CA ASN A 213 -8.54 -4.45 15.36
C ASN A 213 -7.81 -5.02 14.13
N ILE A 214 -6.93 -4.24 13.52
CA ILE A 214 -5.92 -4.72 12.57
C ILE A 214 -4.74 -5.29 13.37
#